data_AF-A0A3N5B3U7-F1
#
_entry.id   AF-A0A3N5B3U7-F1
#
_cell.length_a   1.000
_cell.length_b   1.000
_cell.length_c   1.000
_cell.angle_alpha   90.00
_cell.angle_beta   90.00
_cell.angle_gamma   90.00
#
_symmetry.space_group_name_H-M   'P 1'
#
loop_
_entity.id
_entity.type
_entity.pdbx_description
1 polymer ?
#
loop_
_entity_poly.entity_id
_entity_poly.type
_entity_poly.pdbx_seq_one_letter_code
_entity_poly.pdbx_strand_id
1 'polypeptide(L)'
;MYGDRIAGRRRASWSAGRLVALAADVVALIIIVWIVMDLLDANRSNDVVQWFHDAATWLAGWSLDIFHLGRHWAQVVVGYGIAAVVYLVAGHALARLLHRL
;
A
#
# COMPACT_ATOMS: atom_id res chain seq x y z
N MET A 1 51.41 -17.86 -6.54
CA MET A 1 50.66 -16.93 -7.42
C MET A 1 49.34 -16.62 -6.75
N TYR A 2 49.25 -15.49 -6.07
CA TYR A 2 48.08 -15.05 -5.32
C TYR A 2 47.19 -14.25 -6.28
N GLY A 3 46.11 -14.87 -6.73
CA GLY A 3 45.13 -14.29 -7.63
C GLY A 3 43.92 -13.75 -6.89
N ASP A 4 44.14 -12.77 -6.01
CA ASP A 4 43.08 -11.85 -5.65
C ASP A 4 42.62 -11.15 -6.93
N ARG A 5 41.32 -11.18 -7.23
CA ARG A 5 40.59 -9.95 -7.59
C ARG A 5 39.08 -10.14 -7.73
N ILE A 6 38.41 -9.43 -6.83
CA ILE A 6 37.11 -8.77 -6.94
C ILE A 6 35.89 -9.69 -6.96
N ALA A 7 35.42 -10.00 -5.74
CA ALA A 7 34.00 -10.10 -5.47
C ALA A 7 33.31 -8.85 -6.04
N GLY A 8 32.71 -8.98 -7.23
CA GLY A 8 31.87 -7.96 -7.80
C GLY A 8 30.73 -7.71 -6.82
N ARG A 9 30.77 -6.57 -6.13
CA ARG A 9 29.59 -6.00 -5.47
C ARG A 9 28.58 -5.73 -6.59
N ARG A 10 27.77 -6.74 -6.91
CA ARG A 10 26.52 -6.56 -7.64
C ARG A 10 25.72 -5.57 -6.81
N ARG A 11 25.78 -4.28 -7.15
CA ARG A 11 24.74 -3.34 -6.73
C ARG A 11 23.46 -4.02 -7.18
N ALA A 12 22.64 -4.46 -6.23
CA ALA A 12 21.31 -4.94 -6.54
C ALA A 12 20.59 -3.73 -7.16
N SER A 13 20.63 -3.60 -8.47
CA SER A 13 19.83 -2.63 -9.19
C SER A 13 18.40 -3.11 -9.03
N TRP A 14 17.65 -2.45 -8.16
CA TRP A 14 16.24 -2.75 -7.99
C TRP A 14 15.58 -2.59 -9.37
N SER A 15 14.96 -3.65 -9.88
CA SER A 15 14.22 -3.56 -11.12
C SER A 15 13.08 -2.55 -10.94
N ALA A 16 12.75 -1.78 -11.98
CA ALA A 16 11.66 -0.80 -11.92
C ALA A 16 10.34 -1.44 -11.43
N GLY A 17 10.07 -2.68 -11.83
CA GLY A 17 8.90 -3.44 -11.36
C GLY A 17 8.88 -3.71 -9.86
N ARG A 18 10.05 -3.88 -9.22
CA ARG A 18 10.14 -4.06 -7.77
C ARG A 18 9.87 -2.76 -7.01
N LEU A 19 10.26 -1.62 -7.57
CA LEU A 19 9.94 -0.31 -6.99
C LEU A 19 8.44 0.00 -7.09
N VAL A 20 7.82 -0.34 -8.22
CA VAL A 20 6.36 -0.18 -8.39
C VAL A 20 5.58 -1.07 -7.42
N ALA A 21 5.99 -2.34 -7.26
CA ALA A 21 5.39 -3.23 -6.28
C ALA A 21 5.49 -2.66 -4.87
N LEU A 22 6.68 -2.23 -4.48
CA LEU A 22 6.91 -1.64 -3.15
C LEU A 22 6.05 -0.40 -2.92
N ALA A 23 5.96 0.49 -3.91
CA ALA A 23 5.13 1.69 -3.80
C ALA A 23 3.64 1.33 -3.60
N ALA A 24 3.14 0.36 -4.36
CA ALA A 24 1.78 -0.13 -4.21
C ALA A 24 1.54 -0.79 -2.84
N ASP A 25 2.51 -1.56 -2.34
CA ASP A 25 2.46 -2.18 -1.01
C ASP A 25 2.42 -1.13 0.10
N VAL A 26 3.21 -0.06 -0.02
CA VAL A 26 3.20 1.07 0.93
C VAL A 26 1.86 1.79 0.91
N VAL A 27 1.30 2.07 -0.26
CA VAL A 27 -0.03 2.69 -0.40
C VAL A 27 -1.12 1.81 0.23
N ALA A 28 -1.12 0.51 -0.07
CA ALA A 28 -2.06 -0.42 0.54
C ALA A 28 -1.89 -0.51 2.06
N LEU A 29 -0.65 -0.49 2.55
CA LEU A 29 -0.35 -0.52 3.99
C LEU A 29 -0.91 0.71 4.71
N ILE A 30 -0.77 1.92 4.14
CA ILE A 30 -1.34 3.15 4.72
C ILE A 30 -2.85 3.00 4.92
N ILE A 31 -3.54 2.48 3.90
CA ILE A 31 -5.00 2.27 3.95
C ILE A 31 -5.37 1.20 4.99
N ILE A 32 -4.63 0.09 5.05
CA ILE A 32 -4.87 -0.99 6.02
C ILE A 32 -4.64 -0.49 7.46
N VAL A 33 -3.57 0.27 7.69
CA VAL A 33 -3.28 0.86 9.01
C VAL A 33 -4.42 1.76 9.46
N TRP A 34 -4.94 2.60 8.56
CA TRP A 34 -6.11 3.40 8.85
C TRP A 34 -7.34 2.56 9.23
N ILE A 35 -7.67 1.53 8.43
CA ILE A 35 -8.81 0.63 8.74
C ILE A 35 -8.64 0.01 10.13
N VAL A 36 -7.44 -0.45 10.47
CA VAL A 36 -7.17 -1.03 11.80
C VAL A 36 -7.33 0.02 12.90
N MET A 37 -6.79 1.23 12.73
CA MET A 37 -6.96 2.32 13.69
C MET A 37 -8.43 2.70 13.88
N ASP A 38 -9.21 2.75 12.80
CA ASP A 38 -10.65 3.02 12.84
C ASP A 38 -11.40 1.95 13.63
N LEU A 39 -11.16 0.67 13.32
CA LEU A 39 -11.82 -0.46 13.99
C LEU A 39 -11.43 -0.62 15.45
N LEU A 40 -10.24 -0.14 15.84
CA LEU A 40 -9.77 -0.13 17.23
C LEU A 40 -10.20 1.15 17.98
N ASP A 41 -11.01 2.02 17.38
CA ASP A 41 -11.43 3.31 17.94
C ASP A 41 -10.24 4.16 18.40
N ALA A 42 -9.19 4.22 17.56
CA ALA A 42 -7.99 4.99 17.87
C ALA A 42 -8.31 6.47 18.11
N ASN A 43 -7.56 7.09 19.03
CA ASN A 43 -7.80 8.47 19.45
C ASN A 43 -7.72 9.45 18.27
N ARG A 44 -8.87 10.00 17.87
CA ARG A 44 -9.00 10.97 16.77
C ARG A 44 -8.34 12.32 17.03
N SER A 45 -8.02 12.65 18.28
CA SER A 45 -7.29 13.88 18.61
C SER A 45 -5.78 13.76 18.39
N ASN A 46 -5.30 12.61 17.92
CA ASN A 46 -3.88 12.38 17.68
C ASN A 46 -3.52 12.66 16.22
N ASP A 47 -2.51 13.51 16.02
CA ASP A 47 -2.05 13.93 14.70
C ASP A 47 -1.64 12.75 13.80
N VAL A 48 -1.10 11.67 14.37
CA VAL A 48 -0.73 10.46 13.60
C VAL A 48 -1.97 9.76 13.08
N VAL A 49 -2.99 9.58 13.92
CA VAL A 49 -4.27 8.95 13.51
C VAL A 49 -4.94 9.79 12.43
N GLN A 50 -4.94 11.12 12.59
CA GLN A 50 -5.49 12.04 11.60
C GLN A 50 -4.72 12.00 10.28
N TRP A 51 -3.38 11.93 10.32
CA TRP A 51 -2.58 11.80 9.11
C TRP A 51 -2.90 10.52 8.33
N PHE A 52 -3.03 9.38 9.02
CA PHE A 52 -3.45 8.13 8.38
C PHE A 52 -4.87 8.22 7.81
N HIS A 53 -5.78 8.88 8.53
CA HIS A 53 -7.14 9.14 8.04
C HIS A 53 -7.13 9.91 6.72
N ASP A 54 -6.45 11.05 6.71
CA ASP A 54 -6.46 11.96 5.57
C ASP A 54 -5.77 11.32 4.35
N ALA A 55 -4.62 10.66 4.58
CA ALA A 55 -3.92 9.93 3.55
C ALA A 55 -4.77 8.79 2.98
N ALA A 56 -5.37 7.96 3.83
CA ALA A 56 -6.22 6.86 3.39
C ALA A 56 -7.47 7.37 2.67
N THR A 57 -8.09 8.45 3.15
CA THR A 57 -9.29 9.06 2.54
C THR A 57 -8.98 9.61 1.17
N TRP A 58 -7.84 10.29 1.01
CA TRP A 58 -7.40 10.78 -0.29
C TRP A 58 -7.09 9.64 -1.26
N LEU A 59 -6.37 8.60 -0.80
CA LEU A 59 -6.03 7.43 -1.63
C LEU A 59 -7.26 6.62 -2.02
N ALA A 60 -8.19 6.41 -1.10
CA ALA A 60 -9.40 5.61 -1.31
C ALA A 60 -10.60 6.44 -1.81
N GLY A 61 -10.44 7.75 -2.04
CA GLY A 61 -11.55 8.66 -2.35
C GLY A 61 -12.41 8.17 -3.51
N TRP A 62 -11.78 7.68 -4.59
CA TRP A 62 -12.48 7.12 -5.76
C TRP A 62 -13.33 5.87 -5.45
N SER A 63 -12.96 5.10 -4.41
CA SER A 63 -13.64 3.86 -4.01
C SER A 63 -14.75 4.13 -3.00
N LEU A 64 -14.54 5.12 -2.12
CA LEU A 64 -15.48 5.46 -1.04
C LEU A 64 -16.84 5.93 -1.58
N ASP A 65 -16.85 6.70 -2.67
CA ASP A 65 -18.10 7.25 -3.24
C ASP A 65 -18.97 6.20 -3.94
N ILE A 66 -18.42 5.03 -4.30
CA ILE A 66 -19.13 3.96 -5.02
C ILE A 66 -20.09 3.20 -4.09
N PHE A 67 -19.76 3.12 -2.79
CA PHE A 67 -20.52 2.35 -1.82
C PHE A 67 -21.15 3.28 -0.79
N HIS A 68 -22.44 3.08 -0.52
CA HIS A 68 -23.14 3.74 0.58
C HIS A 68 -23.73 2.66 1.50
N LEU A 69 -22.95 2.25 2.48
CA LEU A 69 -23.33 1.23 3.45
C LEU A 69 -23.88 1.90 4.72
N GLY A 70 -25.03 1.44 5.20
CA GLY A 70 -25.70 2.03 6.38
C GLY A 70 -24.99 1.81 7.72
N ARG A 71 -23.85 1.12 7.75
CA ARG A 71 -23.04 0.90 8.96
C ARG A 71 -21.63 1.43 8.75
N HIS A 72 -21.17 2.28 9.68
CA HIS A 72 -19.84 2.91 9.62
C HIS A 72 -18.71 1.90 9.40
N TRP A 73 -18.61 0.87 10.25
CA TRP A 73 -17.58 -0.16 10.13
C TRP A 73 -17.60 -0.87 8.76
N ALA A 74 -18.79 -1.08 8.19
CA ALA A 74 -18.93 -1.75 6.90
C ALA A 74 -18.47 -0.83 5.77
N GLN A 75 -18.86 0.46 5.83
CA GLN A 75 -18.38 1.48 4.91
C GLN A 75 -16.87 1.60 4.94
N VAL A 76 -16.26 1.60 6.14
CA VAL A 76 -14.81 1.70 6.28
C VAL A 76 -14.12 0.46 5.71
N VAL A 77 -14.52 -0.74 6.14
CA VAL A 77 -13.87 -1.98 5.69
C VAL A 77 -14.02 -2.17 4.18
N VAL A 78 -15.20 -1.93 3.61
CA VAL A 78 -15.44 -2.16 2.17
C VAL A 78 -14.85 -1.03 1.34
N GLY A 79 -15.14 0.22 1.67
CA GLY A 79 -14.73 1.38 0.87
C GLY A 79 -13.21 1.55 0.82
N TYR A 80 -12.53 1.46 1.97
CA TYR A 80 -11.07 1.50 2.01
C TYR A 80 -10.44 0.16 1.60
N GLY A 81 -11.06 -0.96 1.98
CA GLY A 81 -10.52 -2.29 1.67
C GLY A 81 -10.44 -2.58 0.18
N ILE A 82 -11.42 -2.15 -0.61
CA ILE A 82 -11.38 -2.30 -2.07
C ILE A 82 -10.20 -1.53 -2.66
N ALA A 83 -9.97 -0.29 -2.21
CA ALA A 83 -8.82 0.49 -2.65
C ALA A 83 -7.50 -0.24 -2.33
N ALA A 84 -7.34 -0.74 -1.10
CA ALA A 84 -6.16 -1.50 -0.70
C ALA A 84 -5.93 -2.74 -1.58
N VAL A 85 -6.97 -3.52 -1.86
CA VAL A 85 -6.89 -4.71 -2.72
C VAL A 85 -6.49 -4.33 -4.15
N VAL A 86 -7.07 -3.26 -4.71
CA VAL A 86 -6.73 -2.80 -6.06
C VAL A 86 -5.26 -2.39 -6.15
N TYR A 87 -4.74 -1.66 -5.16
CA TYR A 87 -3.33 -1.29 -5.15
C TYR A 87 -2.41 -2.52 -5.05
N LEU A 88 -2.71 -3.46 -4.14
CA LEU A 88 -1.93 -4.70 -4.03
C LEU A 88 -1.93 -5.50 -5.33
N VAL A 89 -3.10 -5.68 -5.94
CA VAL A 89 -3.24 -6.43 -7.19
C VAL A 89 -2.49 -5.73 -8.32
N ALA A 90 -2.65 -4.41 -8.47
CA ALA A 90 -1.97 -3.63 -9.50
C ALA A 90 -0.44 -3.70 -9.34
N GLY A 91 0.07 -3.49 -8.13
CA GLY A 91 1.50 -3.57 -7.83
C GLY A 91 2.09 -4.95 -8.13
N HIS A 92 1.46 -6.00 -7.62
CA HIS A 92 1.93 -7.37 -7.83
C HIS A 92 1.72 -7.87 -9.26
N ALA A 93 0.70 -7.41 -9.98
CA ALA A 93 0.47 -7.76 -11.37
C ALA A 93 1.51 -7.09 -12.28
N LEU A 94 1.78 -5.79 -12.10
CA LEU A 94 2.83 -5.08 -12.85
C LEU A 94 4.21 -5.69 -12.59
N ALA A 95 4.53 -6.02 -11.35
CA ALA A 95 5.79 -6.67 -11.01
C ALA A 95 5.95 -8.03 -11.70
N ARG A 96 4.88 -8.83 -11.72
CA ARG A 96 4.85 -10.12 -12.42
C ARG A 96 4.98 -9.98 -13.93
N LEU A 97 4.35 -8.96 -14.53
CA LEU A 97 4.45 -8.68 -15.96
C LEU A 97 5.86 -8.24 -16.36
N LEU A 98 6.47 -7.33 -15.60
CA LEU A 98 7.83 -6.83 -15.84
C LEU A 98 8.91 -7.89 -15.59
N HIS A 99 8.64 -8.89 -14.76
CA HIS A 99 9.52 -10.05 -14.60
C HIS A 99 9.45 -11.03 -15.78
N ARG A 100 8.45 -10.90 -16.65
CA ARG A 100 8.18 -11.81 -17.77
C ARG A 100 8.69 -11.30 -19.12
N LEU A 101 9.01 -10.01 -19.21
CA LEU A 101 9.60 -9.33 -20.38
C LEU A 101 11.12 -9.25 -20.22
#